data_AF-A0A965AK73-F1
#
_entry.id   AF-A0A965AK73-F1
#
_cell.length_a   1.000
_cell.length_b   1.000
_cell.length_c   1.000
_cell.angle_alpha   90.00
_cell.angle_beta   90.00
_cell.angle_gamma   90.00
#
_symmetry.space_group_name_H-M   'P 1'
#
loop_
_entity.id
_entity.type
_entity.pdbx_description
1 polymer ?
#
loop_
_entity_poly.entity_id
_entity_poly.type
_entity_poly.pdbx_seq_one_letter_code
_entity_poly.pdbx_strand_id
1 'polypeptide(L)'
;MAYAKLCELLETALELQASSLGLTIDQLMERTGRSRKSVERMLAGLAELGLEAEASRLESDHHLTKRWRLRADLPGLLLSLQPQERGALERHLQTVTDGTTSRALSKLLAAQKPL
;
A
#
# COMPACT_ATOMS: atom_id res chain seq x y z
N MET A 1 10.00 19.40 9.22
CA MET A 1 10.41 18.18 9.94
C MET A 1 9.24 17.27 10.30
N ALA A 2 8.22 17.74 11.04
CA ALA A 2 7.07 16.90 11.40
C ALA A 2 6.23 16.41 10.19
N TYR A 3 6.02 17.28 9.19
CA TYR A 3 5.28 16.93 7.98
C TYR A 3 5.95 15.81 7.16
N ALA A 4 7.28 15.87 6.98
CA ALA A 4 8.02 14.83 6.27
C ALA A 4 7.90 13.46 6.96
N LYS A 5 7.95 13.43 8.30
CA LYS A 5 7.74 12.20 9.07
C LYS A 5 6.34 11.63 8.85
N LEU A 6 5.31 12.48 8.80
CA LEU A 6 3.94 12.04 8.52
C LEU A 6 3.80 11.46 7.10
N CYS A 7 4.39 12.11 6.08
CA CYS A 7 4.41 11.60 4.71
C CYS A 7 5.07 10.21 4.65
N GLU A 8 6.24 10.03 5.27
CA GLU A 8 6.93 8.74 5.33
C GLU A 8 6.07 7.63 5.96
N LEU A 9 5.33 7.95 7.02
CA LEU A 9 4.41 7.01 7.66
C LEU A 9 3.26 6.66 6.72
N LEU A 10 2.61 7.65 6.10
CA LEU A 10 1.50 7.41 5.18
C LEU A 10 1.93 6.62 3.94
N GLU A 11 3.12 6.88 3.39
CA GLU A 11 3.72 6.08 2.31
C GLU A 11 3.89 4.61 2.73
N THR A 12 4.37 4.36 3.96
CA THR A 12 4.47 2.98 4.48
C THR A 12 3.11 2.31 4.65
N ALA A 13 2.11 3.07 5.10
CA ALA A 13 0.75 2.56 5.22
C ALA A 13 0.17 2.18 3.85
N LEU A 14 0.42 2.99 2.81
CA LEU A 14 0.01 2.68 1.44
C LEU A 14 0.66 1.41 0.92
N GLU A 15 1.96 1.21 1.18
CA GLU A 15 2.64 -0.04 0.82
C GLU A 15 2.05 -1.28 1.51
N LEU A 16 1.70 -1.16 2.79
CA LEU A 16 1.02 -2.23 3.53
C LEU A 16 -0.40 -2.48 2.99
N GLN A 17 -1.15 -1.43 2.68
CA GLN A 17 -2.50 -1.52 2.09
C GLN A 17 -2.47 -2.22 0.72
N ALA A 18 -1.42 -2.02 -0.06
CA ALA A 18 -1.25 -2.65 -1.37
C ALA A 18 -1.01 -4.17 -1.30
N SER A 19 -0.76 -4.74 -0.11
CA SER A 19 -0.53 -6.17 0.07
C SER A 19 -1.64 -6.83 0.91
N SER A 20 -2.47 -7.65 0.26
CA SER A 20 -3.52 -8.43 0.95
C SER A 20 -2.96 -9.48 1.92
N LEU A 21 -1.75 -9.98 1.66
CA LEU A 21 -1.06 -10.99 2.47
C LEU A 21 -0.11 -10.37 3.51
N GLY A 22 0.07 -9.05 3.47
CA GLY A 22 1.09 -8.34 4.22
C GLY A 22 2.51 -8.50 3.65
N LEU A 23 3.44 -7.76 4.21
CA LEU A 23 4.82 -7.63 3.76
C LEU A 23 5.80 -8.02 4.87
N THR A 24 6.92 -8.65 4.49
CA THR A 24 8.04 -8.85 5.43
C THR A 24 8.80 -7.53 5.63
N ILE A 25 9.67 -7.48 6.65
CA ILE A 25 10.63 -6.38 6.81
C ILE A 25 11.42 -6.15 5.53
N ASP A 26 11.97 -7.21 4.94
CA ASP A 26 12.88 -7.07 3.81
C ASP A 26 12.11 -6.55 2.57
N GLN A 27 10.85 -6.95 2.39
CA GLN A 27 9.98 -6.40 1.33
C GLN A 27 9.64 -4.93 1.57
N LEU A 28 9.37 -4.54 2.81
CA LEU A 28 9.15 -3.13 3.16
C LEU A 28 10.41 -2.30 2.95
N MET A 29 11.59 -2.83 3.27
CA MET A 29 12.86 -2.17 3.02
C MET A 29 13.07 -1.94 1.52
N GLU A 30 12.79 -2.93 0.69
CA GLU A 30 12.89 -2.84 -0.77
C GLU A 30 11.92 -1.80 -1.33
N ARG A 31 10.65 -1.84 -0.93
CA ARG A 31 9.58 -0.94 -1.43
C ARG A 31 9.77 0.51 -0.99
N THR A 32 10.24 0.73 0.23
CA THR A 32 10.43 2.09 0.78
C THR A 32 11.84 2.65 0.57
N GLY A 33 12.80 1.81 0.15
CA GLY A 33 14.22 2.17 0.08
C GLY A 33 14.84 2.51 1.44
N ARG A 34 14.28 1.98 2.54
CA ARG A 34 14.71 2.29 3.92
C ARG A 34 15.41 1.11 4.58
N SER A 35 16.20 1.43 5.61
CA SER A 35 16.83 0.40 6.44
C SER A 35 15.80 -0.31 7.34
N ARG A 36 16.13 -1.54 7.78
CA ARG A 36 15.32 -2.32 8.74
C ARG A 36 14.86 -1.48 9.93
N LYS A 37 15.81 -0.83 10.61
CA LYS A 37 15.53 0.00 11.79
C LYS A 37 14.55 1.15 11.48
N SER A 38 14.64 1.74 10.28
CA SER A 38 13.70 2.77 9.86
C SER A 38 12.31 2.20 9.64
N VAL A 39 12.18 1.05 8.98
CA VAL A 39 10.89 0.36 8.77
C VAL A 39 10.25 -0.01 10.11
N GLU A 40 11.00 -0.60 11.03
CA GLU A 40 10.51 -0.93 12.38
C GLU A 40 10.00 0.30 13.14
N ARG A 41 10.76 1.42 13.06
CA ARG A 41 10.34 2.70 13.63
C ARG A 41 9.07 3.24 12.95
N MET A 42 8.93 3.08 11.65
CA MET A 42 7.76 3.55 10.90
C MET A 42 6.52 2.73 11.28
N LEU A 43 6.63 1.42 11.43
CA LEU A 43 5.54 0.56 11.90
C LEU A 43 5.10 0.92 13.32
N ALA A 44 6.04 1.18 14.22
CA ALA A 44 5.72 1.69 15.55
C ALA A 44 5.01 3.06 15.47
N GLY A 45 5.50 3.96 14.60
CA GLY A 45 4.87 5.26 14.38
C GLY A 45 3.46 5.20 13.76
N LEU A 46 3.16 4.17 12.96
CA LEU A 46 1.81 3.95 12.45
C LEU A 46 0.82 3.59 13.55
N ALA A 47 1.24 2.80 14.55
CA ALA A 47 0.42 2.50 15.71
C ALA A 47 0.08 3.76 16.52
N GLU A 48 1.02 4.72 16.64
CA GLU A 48 0.77 6.02 17.29
C GLU A 48 -0.31 6.86 16.56
N LEU A 49 -0.50 6.63 15.25
CA LEU A 49 -1.52 7.29 14.43
C LEU A 49 -2.85 6.52 14.39
N GLY A 50 -2.97 5.40 15.12
CA GLY A 50 -4.14 4.51 15.07
C GLY A 50 -4.20 3.64 13.81
N LEU A 51 -3.13 3.61 13.00
CA LEU A 51 -3.00 2.77 11.81
C LEU A 51 -2.23 1.48 12.16
N GLU A 52 -2.81 0.67 13.05
CA GLU A 52 -2.12 -0.51 13.57
C GLU A 52 -1.85 -1.55 12.48
N ALA A 53 -0.59 -1.98 12.36
CA ALA A 53 -0.22 -3.15 11.59
C ALA A 53 -0.28 -4.41 12.47
N GLU A 54 -0.85 -5.47 11.94
CA GLU A 54 -0.92 -6.77 12.61
C GLU A 54 -0.08 -7.81 11.88
N ALA A 55 0.33 -8.84 12.63
CA ALA A 55 1.05 -9.95 12.03
C ALA A 55 0.12 -10.77 11.13
N SER A 56 0.53 -10.98 9.88
CA SER A 56 -0.12 -11.91 8.96
C SER A 56 0.78 -13.13 8.72
N ARG A 57 0.18 -14.19 8.18
CA ARG A 57 0.89 -15.41 7.78
C ARG A 57 0.46 -15.82 6.39
N LEU A 58 1.42 -16.29 5.62
CA LEU A 58 1.18 -16.98 4.36
C LEU A 58 1.54 -18.46 4.57
N GLU A 59 0.70 -19.39 4.10
CA GLU A 59 0.91 -20.83 4.34
C GLU A 59 2.23 -21.35 3.78
N SER A 60 2.72 -20.77 2.68
CA SER A 60 4.00 -21.14 2.07
C SER A 60 5.23 -20.57 2.78
N ASP A 61 5.05 -19.67 3.74
CA ASP A 61 6.18 -19.06 4.45
C ASP A 61 6.80 -20.06 5.44
N HIS A 62 8.11 -19.94 5.62
CA HIS A 62 8.77 -20.56 6.76
C HIS A 62 8.15 -20.04 8.08
N HIS A 63 8.01 -20.91 9.08
CA HIS A 63 7.34 -20.60 10.36
C HIS A 63 7.95 -19.44 11.17
N LEU A 64 9.16 -19.00 10.80
CA LEU A 64 9.87 -17.85 11.41
C LEU A 64 9.69 -16.55 10.61
N THR A 65 9.12 -16.61 9.41
CA THR A 65 8.86 -15.42 8.60
C THR A 65 7.68 -14.66 9.19
N LYS A 66 7.91 -13.40 9.51
CA LYS A 66 6.87 -12.48 9.97
C LYS A 66 6.47 -11.57 8.82
N ARG A 67 5.16 -11.41 8.64
CA ARG A 67 4.58 -10.43 7.74
C ARG A 67 3.72 -9.46 8.52
N TRP A 68 3.57 -8.26 7.98
CA TRP A 68 2.70 -7.24 8.51
C TRP A 68 1.72 -6.75 7.48
N ARG A 69 0.48 -6.59 7.90
CA ARG A 69 -0.59 -5.96 7.12
C ARG A 69 -1.28 -4.91 7.98
N LEU A 70 -1.92 -3.92 7.38
CA LEU A 70 -2.79 -3.04 8.16
C LEU A 70 -3.97 -3.82 8.71
N ARG A 71 -4.33 -3.56 9.98
CA ARG A 71 -5.51 -4.17 10.62
C ARG A 71 -6.81 -3.66 10.00
N ALA A 72 -6.85 -2.37 9.65
CA ALA A 72 -7.98 -1.71 9.03
C ALA A 72 -7.55 -1.05 7.73
N ASP A 73 -8.48 -0.99 6.78
CA ASP A 73 -8.25 -0.30 5.52
C ASP A 73 -8.02 1.19 5.75
N LEU A 74 -7.13 1.78 4.94
CA LEU A 74 -6.96 3.22 4.94
C LEU A 74 -8.25 3.94 4.51
N PRO A 75 -8.52 5.14 5.07
CA PRO A 75 -9.62 5.98 4.62
C PRO A 75 -9.62 6.14 3.09
N GLY A 76 -10.78 5.97 2.45
CA GLY A 76 -10.90 6.03 0.99
C GLY A 76 -10.38 7.32 0.34
N LEU A 77 -10.33 8.43 1.09
CA LEU A 77 -9.72 9.68 0.64
C LEU A 77 -8.20 9.57 0.43
N LEU A 78 -7.50 8.76 1.22
CA LEU A 78 -6.07 8.49 1.02
C LEU A 78 -5.82 7.56 -0.18
N LEU A 79 -6.85 6.81 -0.58
CA LEU A 79 -6.81 5.87 -1.70
C LEU A 79 -7.47 6.45 -2.97
N SER A 80 -7.88 7.73 -2.94
CA SER A 80 -8.47 8.38 -4.09
C SER A 80 -7.40 8.68 -5.13
N LEU A 81 -7.65 8.28 -6.38
CA LEU A 81 -6.73 8.60 -7.46
C LEU A 81 -6.70 10.12 -7.71
N GLN A 82 -5.50 10.68 -7.73
CA GLN A 82 -5.27 12.03 -8.22
C GLN A 82 -5.61 12.13 -9.71
N PRO A 83 -6.00 13.31 -10.24
CA PRO A 83 -6.35 13.47 -11.65
C PRO A 83 -5.26 12.96 -12.61
N GLN A 84 -3.99 13.12 -12.24
CA GLN A 84 -2.83 12.69 -13.02
C GLN A 84 -2.69 11.15 -13.01
N GLU A 85 -2.88 10.51 -11.87
CA GLU A 85 -2.85 9.04 -11.71
C GLU A 85 -4.01 8.42 -12.48
N ARG A 86 -5.21 8.98 -12.35
CA ARG A 86 -6.39 8.57 -13.10
C ARG A 86 -6.15 8.67 -14.61
N GLY A 87 -5.69 9.83 -15.10
CA GLY A 87 -5.38 10.03 -16.52
C GLY A 87 -4.27 9.11 -17.04
N ALA A 88 -3.30 8.74 -16.20
CA ALA A 88 -2.28 7.74 -16.55
C ALA A 88 -2.89 6.34 -16.71
N LEU A 89 -3.76 5.91 -15.77
CA LEU A 89 -4.45 4.62 -15.84
C LEU A 89 -5.45 4.56 -17.01
N GLU A 90 -6.16 5.64 -17.30
CA GLU A 90 -7.05 5.74 -18.46
C GLU A 90 -6.29 5.60 -19.78
N ARG A 91 -5.10 6.22 -19.90
CA ARG A 91 -4.23 6.01 -21.07
C ARG A 91 -3.68 4.59 -21.15
N HIS A 92 -3.31 3.98 -20.03
CA HIS A 92 -2.83 2.60 -20.01
C HIS A 92 -3.93 1.62 -20.42
N LEU A 93 -5.18 1.87 -20.03
CA LEU A 93 -6.34 1.07 -20.43
C LEU A 93 -6.51 1.04 -21.96
N GLN A 94 -6.16 2.10 -22.67
CA GLN A 94 -6.23 2.16 -24.14
C GLN A 94 -5.15 1.32 -24.84
N THR A 95 -4.06 0.99 -24.15
CA THR A 95 -2.92 0.27 -24.74
C THR A 95 -2.78 -1.17 -24.25
N VAL A 96 -3.49 -1.55 -23.19
CA VAL A 96 -3.40 -2.90 -22.63
C VAL A 96 -4.14 -3.90 -23.52
N THR A 97 -3.45 -4.96 -23.93
CA THR A 97 -4.01 -6.02 -24.79
C THR A 97 -4.58 -7.18 -23.98
N ASP A 98 -4.17 -7.32 -22.71
CA ASP A 98 -4.70 -8.33 -21.80
C ASP A 98 -6.12 -7.95 -21.31
N GLY A 99 -7.10 -8.76 -21.69
CA GLY A 99 -8.51 -8.52 -21.35
C GLY A 99 -8.83 -8.64 -19.86
N THR A 100 -7.99 -9.34 -19.07
CA THR A 100 -8.17 -9.42 -17.61
C THR A 100 -7.74 -8.11 -16.95
N THR A 101 -6.55 -7.63 -17.28
CA THR A 101 -6.01 -6.35 -16.82
C THR A 101 -6.90 -5.18 -17.26
N SER A 102 -7.36 -5.16 -18.51
CA SER A 102 -8.30 -4.15 -19.02
C SER A 102 -9.58 -4.07 -18.18
N ARG A 103 -10.20 -5.22 -17.88
CA ARG A 103 -11.41 -5.28 -17.04
C ARG A 103 -11.13 -4.86 -15.59
N ALA A 104 -9.98 -5.25 -15.03
CA ALA A 104 -9.61 -4.87 -13.67
C ALA A 104 -9.41 -3.35 -13.54
N LEU A 105 -8.67 -2.74 -14.47
CA LEU A 105 -8.47 -1.29 -14.54
C LEU A 105 -9.79 -0.54 -14.73
N SER A 106 -10.69 -1.04 -15.59
CA SER A 106 -12.01 -0.44 -15.80
C SER A 106 -12.85 -0.42 -14.51
N LYS A 107 -12.85 -1.53 -13.75
CA LYS A 107 -13.55 -1.61 -12.46
C LYS A 107 -12.96 -0.64 -11.44
N LEU A 108 -11.63 -0.55 -11.38
CA LEU A 108 -10.94 0.37 -10.47
C LEU A 108 -11.30 1.83 -10.80
N LEU A 109 -11.22 2.23 -12.07
CA LEU A 109 -11.56 3.58 -12.52
C LEU A 109 -13.04 3.93 -12.28
N ALA A 110 -13.94 2.95 -12.35
CA ALA A 110 -15.37 3.13 -12.06
C ALA A 110 -15.66 3.24 -10.55
N ALA A 111 -14.92 2.54 -9.70
CA ALA A 111 -15.07 2.60 -8.24
C ALA A 111 -14.58 3.95 -7.65
N GLN A 112 -13.65 4.61 -8.34
CA GLN A 112 -13.11 5.91 -8.00
C GLN A 112 -14.09 7.00 -8.47
N LYS A 113 -15.08 7.34 -7.62
CA LYS A 113 -16.03 8.45 -7.90
C LYS A 113 -15.24 9.75 -8.11
N PRO A 114 -15.54 10.55 -9.15
CA PRO A 114 -15.02 11.91 -9.24
C PRO A 114 -15.48 12.68 -7.99
N LEU A 115 -14.54 13.39 -7.34
CA LEU A 115 -14.86 14.41 -6.34
C LEU A 115 -15.66 15.55 -6.99
#